data_AF-A0A976DYU8-F1
#
_entry.id   AF-A0A976DYU8-F1
#
_cell.length_a   1.000
_cell.length_b   1.000
_cell.length_c   1.000
_cell.angle_alpha   90.00
_cell.angle_beta   90.00
_cell.angle_gamma   90.00
#
_symmetry.space_group_name_H-M   'P 1'
#
loop_
_entity.id
_entity.type
_entity.pdbx_description
1 polymer ?
#
loop_
_entity_poly.entity_id
_entity_poly.type
_entity_poly.pdbx_seq_one_letter_code
_entity_poly.pdbx_strand_id
1 'polypeptide(L)'
;MTELISGIQQVGIGVPNANEVWAWYRKVLGLNVPIFNDEADAKLMTRYTSGEVRRRHAIMTVSMAGGGGAEIWQYKNRVPLPPTFEPQLGDLGIFALKIKCLDVATFYAQSTHLQISKLEKTPENKPYFWLNDCHQNRLQIVEDNSWFKPNGHLTGGICGVVIGVSNIEKALKLYADTLQIDEIVYDKTGVFEDLTFLNAHQQRFRRVLLRKKMGKMGAFSQLLGNVEIELVQALDRAPRQIFENRDWGDAGFIHLCFDAIDMDQLKTKCEANGFLFTVDSANTFDMGEAAGRFSYIEDPDGTLIEFVETHKVPILKKLGLFLNIKNRKSQKPLPNWMVSTLGWSKVKD
;
A
#
# COMPACT_ATOMS: atom_id res chain seq x y z
N MET A 1 18.03 -1.59 -17.55
CA MET A 1 17.94 -0.74 -16.35
C MET A 1 17.83 -1.64 -15.13
N THR A 2 18.48 -1.29 -14.03
CA THR A 2 18.41 -2.05 -12.77
C THR A 2 17.06 -1.82 -12.11
N GLU A 3 16.37 -2.90 -11.74
CA GLU A 3 15.14 -2.87 -10.96
C GLU A 3 15.47 -2.54 -9.50
N LEU A 4 14.90 -1.45 -8.96
CA LEU A 4 15.23 -0.94 -7.61
C LEU A 4 14.11 -1.12 -6.59
N ILE A 5 12.88 -1.40 -7.06
CA ILE A 5 11.76 -1.79 -6.22
C ILE A 5 11.18 -3.13 -6.69
N SER A 6 10.77 -3.97 -5.74
CA SER A 6 10.29 -5.33 -6.06
C SER A 6 8.76 -5.46 -6.06
N GLY A 7 8.07 -4.59 -5.32
CA GLY A 7 6.61 -4.55 -5.21
C GLY A 7 6.14 -3.59 -4.12
N ILE A 8 4.82 -3.49 -3.91
CA ILE A 8 4.26 -2.79 -2.74
C ILE A 8 4.53 -3.65 -1.51
N GLN A 9 5.28 -3.13 -0.53
CA GLN A 9 5.55 -3.84 0.72
C GLN A 9 4.36 -3.72 1.66
N GLN A 10 3.86 -2.50 1.87
CA GLN A 10 2.65 -2.21 2.62
C GLN A 10 2.00 -0.89 2.21
N VAL A 11 0.78 -0.68 2.70
CA VAL A 11 0.17 0.66 2.80
C VAL A 11 -0.14 0.93 4.27
N GLY A 12 0.29 2.09 4.76
CA GLY A 12 0.02 2.55 6.11
C GLY A 12 -1.42 3.03 6.26
N ILE A 13 -2.09 2.65 7.34
CA ILE A 13 -3.48 3.00 7.63
C ILE A 13 -3.57 3.54 9.06
N GLY A 14 -3.75 4.85 9.21
CA GLY A 14 -4.03 5.47 10.49
C GLY A 14 -5.44 5.13 10.97
N VAL A 15 -5.58 4.68 12.23
CA VAL A 15 -6.84 4.22 12.80
C VAL A 15 -6.95 4.52 14.30
N PRO A 16 -8.17 4.67 14.84
CA PRO A 16 -8.37 4.85 16.27
C PRO A 16 -8.13 3.58 17.09
N ASN A 17 -8.27 2.38 16.49
CA ASN A 17 -8.11 1.09 17.16
C ASN A 17 -7.50 0.02 16.24
N ALA A 18 -6.20 -0.24 16.38
CA ALA A 18 -5.47 -1.14 15.48
C ALA A 18 -5.98 -2.60 15.54
N ASN A 19 -6.35 -3.09 16.73
CA ASN A 19 -6.78 -4.48 16.90
C ASN A 19 -8.15 -4.75 16.25
N GLU A 20 -9.08 -3.79 16.36
CA GLU A 20 -10.41 -3.87 15.76
C GLU A 20 -10.31 -3.86 14.23
N VAL A 21 -9.56 -2.92 13.67
CA VAL A 21 -9.35 -2.84 12.21
C VAL A 21 -8.64 -4.08 11.70
N TRP A 22 -7.60 -4.54 12.40
CA TRP A 22 -6.93 -5.77 12.01
C TRP A 22 -7.89 -6.96 12.02
N ALA A 23 -8.77 -7.07 13.01
CA ALA A 23 -9.78 -8.14 13.05
C ALA A 23 -10.70 -8.13 11.82
N TRP A 24 -11.10 -6.94 11.35
CA TRP A 24 -11.88 -6.83 10.13
C TRP A 24 -11.06 -7.25 8.89
N TYR A 25 -9.84 -6.72 8.74
CA TYR A 25 -8.96 -7.03 7.59
C TYR A 25 -8.59 -8.53 7.54
N ARG A 26 -8.44 -9.20 8.70
CA ARG A 26 -8.24 -10.66 8.77
C ARG A 26 -9.44 -11.44 8.27
N LYS A 27 -10.62 -11.13 8.82
CA LYS A 27 -11.85 -11.90 8.58
C LYS A 27 -12.37 -11.71 7.17
N VAL A 28 -12.33 -10.47 6.66
CA VAL A 28 -12.89 -10.11 5.36
C VAL A 28 -11.89 -10.33 4.23
N LEU A 29 -10.62 -9.93 4.41
CA LEU A 29 -9.63 -9.91 3.33
C LEU A 29 -8.54 -10.98 3.45
N GLY A 30 -8.49 -11.74 4.55
CA GLY A 30 -7.50 -12.80 4.73
C GLY A 30 -6.08 -12.30 5.03
N LEU A 31 -5.92 -11.04 5.44
CA LEU A 31 -4.66 -10.43 5.89
C LEU A 31 -4.33 -10.88 7.33
N ASN A 32 -4.07 -12.18 7.50
CA ASN A 32 -4.03 -12.88 8.79
C ASN A 32 -2.65 -13.31 9.27
N VAL A 33 -1.59 -12.89 8.58
CA VAL A 33 -0.21 -13.17 8.98
C VAL A 33 0.44 -11.90 9.47
N PRO A 34 0.61 -11.71 10.80
CA PRO A 34 1.31 -10.55 11.33
C PRO A 34 2.82 -10.73 11.12
N ILE A 35 3.44 -9.76 10.45
CA ILE A 35 4.90 -9.63 10.31
C ILE A 35 5.49 -9.07 11.60
N PHE A 36 4.86 -8.02 12.16
CA PHE A 36 5.13 -7.53 13.51
C PHE A 36 3.86 -6.96 14.14
N ASN A 37 3.89 -6.82 15.46
CA ASN A 37 2.89 -6.14 16.27
C ASN A 37 3.63 -5.46 17.42
N ASP A 38 3.81 -4.14 17.33
CA ASP A 38 4.81 -3.43 18.14
C ASP A 38 4.32 -2.05 18.61
N GLU A 39 4.75 -1.69 19.82
CA GLU A 39 4.59 -0.34 20.37
C GLU A 39 5.93 0.39 20.49
N ALA A 40 6.06 1.53 19.81
CA ALA A 40 7.29 2.30 19.79
C ALA A 40 7.05 3.81 19.64
N ASP A 41 8.11 4.61 19.74
CA ASP A 41 8.09 6.04 19.45
C ASP A 41 8.50 6.29 17.99
N ALA A 42 7.70 7.04 17.24
CA ALA A 42 7.97 7.43 15.85
C ALA A 42 8.92 8.65 15.78
N LYS A 43 10.14 8.50 16.31
CA LYS A 43 11.10 9.61 16.48
C LYS A 43 11.57 10.28 15.19
N LEU A 44 11.58 9.53 14.08
CA LEU A 44 12.03 10.01 12.77
C LEU A 44 10.92 10.70 11.97
N MET A 45 9.67 10.66 12.46
CA MET A 45 8.50 11.17 11.74
C MET A 45 8.07 12.56 12.18
N THR A 46 8.85 13.26 13.01
CA THR A 46 8.50 14.59 13.56
C THR A 46 8.17 15.62 12.48
N ARG A 47 8.80 15.52 11.31
CA ARG A 47 8.46 16.34 10.13
C ARG A 47 6.98 16.24 9.72
N TYR A 48 6.39 15.05 9.87
CA TYR A 48 5.02 14.74 9.48
C TYR A 48 4.06 14.61 10.68
N THR A 49 4.53 14.91 11.88
CA THR A 49 3.74 14.87 13.11
C THR A 49 3.82 16.19 13.87
N SER A 50 3.81 17.30 13.12
CA SER A 50 3.82 18.68 13.66
C SER A 50 4.98 18.96 14.64
N GLY A 51 6.14 18.35 14.42
CA GLY A 51 7.32 18.49 15.28
C GLY A 51 7.34 17.59 16.51
N GLU A 52 6.27 16.83 16.77
CA GLU A 52 6.10 16.06 18.00
C GLU A 52 6.42 14.58 17.81
N VAL A 53 7.08 13.97 18.79
CA VAL A 53 7.25 12.51 18.80
C VAL A 53 5.93 11.84 19.17
N ARG A 54 5.46 10.93 18.31
CA ARG A 54 4.21 10.19 18.51
C ARG A 54 4.51 8.77 18.96
N ARG A 55 3.92 8.36 20.10
CA ARG A 55 3.93 6.96 20.53
C ARG A 55 2.85 6.21 19.78
N ARG A 56 3.17 5.00 19.32
CA ARG A 56 2.32 4.26 18.39
C ARG A 56 2.20 2.80 18.71
N HIS A 57 1.11 2.21 18.27
CA HIS A 57 0.92 0.77 18.11
C HIS A 57 0.77 0.50 16.62
N ALA A 58 1.65 -0.33 16.05
CA ALA A 58 1.63 -0.70 14.65
C ALA A 58 1.53 -2.22 14.47
N ILE A 59 0.65 -2.63 13.56
CA ILE A 59 0.47 -4.03 13.17
C ILE A 59 0.66 -4.10 11.65
N MET A 60 1.79 -4.66 11.21
CA MET A 60 1.99 -4.98 9.80
C MET A 60 1.54 -6.41 9.53
N THR A 61 0.57 -6.58 8.64
CA THR A 61 0.01 -7.88 8.32
C THR A 61 -0.09 -8.13 6.83
N VAL A 62 0.14 -9.38 6.42
CA VAL A 62 0.10 -9.82 5.02
C VAL A 62 -0.84 -10.99 4.84
N SER A 63 -1.18 -11.26 3.58
CA SER A 63 -1.85 -12.49 3.16
C SER A 63 -0.82 -13.40 2.51
N MET A 64 -0.80 -14.68 2.88
CA MET A 64 0.05 -15.64 2.19
C MET A 64 -0.41 -15.97 0.77
N ALA A 65 -1.53 -15.41 0.31
CA ALA A 65 -1.87 -15.44 -1.10
C ALA A 65 -1.01 -14.54 -1.98
N GLY A 66 -0.21 -13.66 -1.35
CA GLY A 66 0.60 -12.66 -2.01
C GLY A 66 -0.09 -11.30 -2.06
N GLY A 67 0.58 -10.28 -2.61
CA GLY A 67 0.25 -8.87 -2.43
C GLY A 67 0.98 -8.25 -1.22
N GLY A 68 1.06 -6.93 -1.21
CA GLY A 68 1.56 -6.14 -0.09
C GLY A 68 0.66 -6.22 1.15
N GLY A 69 1.23 -5.82 2.28
CA GLY A 69 0.57 -5.83 3.58
C GLY A 69 -0.19 -4.55 3.92
N ALA A 70 -1.00 -4.61 4.98
CA ALA A 70 -1.54 -3.41 5.63
C ALA A 70 -0.71 -3.15 6.89
N GLU A 71 -0.16 -1.93 7.03
CA GLU A 71 0.42 -1.46 8.29
C GLU A 71 -0.62 -0.61 9.02
N ILE A 72 -1.30 -1.22 9.98
CA ILE A 72 -2.37 -0.59 10.74
C ILE A 72 -1.74 0.17 11.92
N TRP A 73 -1.97 1.47 11.96
CA TRP A 73 -1.23 2.41 12.78
C TRP A 73 -2.16 3.17 13.72
N GLN A 74 -1.89 3.11 15.03
CA GLN A 74 -2.69 3.76 16.06
C GLN A 74 -1.80 4.60 16.97
N TYR A 75 -2.16 5.88 17.17
CA TYR A 75 -1.56 6.69 18.22
C TYR A 75 -1.88 6.15 19.62
N LYS A 76 -0.89 6.19 20.52
CA LYS A 76 -1.04 5.85 21.94
C LYS A 76 -1.05 7.07 22.85
N ASN A 77 -0.62 8.22 22.35
CA ASN A 77 -0.55 9.49 23.09
C ASN A 77 -1.43 10.60 22.48
N ARG A 78 -2.30 10.27 21.52
CA ARG A 78 -3.25 11.18 20.86
C ARG A 78 -4.41 10.36 20.26
N VAL A 79 -5.56 11.01 20.04
CA VAL A 79 -6.64 10.44 19.24
C VAL A 79 -6.45 10.87 17.78
N PRO A 80 -6.43 9.93 16.81
CA PRO A 80 -6.30 10.29 15.41
C PRO A 80 -7.51 11.07 14.92
N LEU A 81 -7.29 12.09 14.10
CA LEU A 81 -8.34 12.91 13.50
C LEU A 81 -8.84 12.30 12.18
N PRO A 82 -10.16 12.20 11.97
CA PRO A 82 -10.72 11.94 10.64
C PRO A 82 -10.60 13.18 9.75
N PRO A 83 -10.70 13.04 8.41
CA PRO A 83 -10.84 14.20 7.53
C PRO A 83 -12.09 15.02 7.90
N THR A 84 -12.01 16.34 7.77
CA THR A 84 -13.13 17.27 8.07
C THR A 84 -14.14 17.38 6.92
N PHE A 85 -13.94 16.60 5.86
CA PHE A 85 -14.76 16.51 4.67
C PHE A 85 -14.77 15.05 4.20
N GLU A 86 -15.70 14.68 3.32
CA GLU A 86 -15.67 13.38 2.66
C GLU A 86 -14.69 13.44 1.49
N PRO A 87 -13.57 12.68 1.50
CA PRO A 87 -12.66 12.63 0.37
C PRO A 87 -13.38 12.16 -0.89
N GLN A 88 -13.17 12.87 -1.98
CA GLN A 88 -13.75 12.58 -3.29
C GLN A 88 -12.67 12.04 -4.24
N LEU A 89 -13.07 11.24 -5.23
CA LEU A 89 -12.13 10.74 -6.24
C LEU A 89 -11.41 11.92 -6.92
N GLY A 90 -10.09 11.84 -7.02
CA GLY A 90 -9.24 12.89 -7.56
C GLY A 90 -8.77 13.93 -6.53
N ASP A 91 -9.22 13.86 -5.27
CA ASP A 91 -8.56 14.56 -4.17
C ASP A 91 -7.14 14.02 -3.95
N LEU A 92 -6.21 14.92 -3.64
CA LEU A 92 -4.78 14.67 -3.64
C LEU A 92 -4.39 13.73 -2.49
N GLY A 93 -3.69 12.65 -2.82
CA GLY A 93 -3.32 11.59 -1.88
C GLY A 93 -3.86 10.21 -2.26
N ILE A 94 -3.57 9.23 -1.40
CA ILE A 94 -4.06 7.85 -1.57
C ILE A 94 -5.56 7.83 -1.26
N PHE A 95 -6.37 7.60 -2.29
CA PHE A 95 -7.83 7.58 -2.20
C PHE A 95 -8.37 6.19 -1.88
N ALA A 96 -7.78 5.14 -2.46
CA ALA A 96 -8.22 3.77 -2.28
C ALA A 96 -7.09 2.74 -2.39
N LEU A 97 -7.25 1.59 -1.74
CA LEU A 97 -6.39 0.42 -1.99
C LEU A 97 -7.00 -0.45 -3.07
N LYS A 98 -6.16 -1.13 -3.84
CA LYS A 98 -6.54 -2.25 -4.70
C LYS A 98 -6.18 -3.55 -4.02
N ILE A 99 -7.19 -4.37 -3.73
CA ILE A 99 -7.03 -5.69 -3.13
C ILE A 99 -7.19 -6.73 -4.23
N LYS A 100 -6.18 -7.58 -4.39
CA LYS A 100 -6.26 -8.65 -5.39
C LYS A 100 -7.27 -9.72 -5.00
N CYS A 101 -8.00 -10.21 -6.00
CA CYS A 101 -9.00 -11.24 -5.85
C CYS A 101 -8.88 -12.27 -6.98
N LEU A 102 -8.98 -13.55 -6.63
CA LEU A 102 -8.87 -14.66 -7.58
C LEU A 102 -10.12 -14.78 -8.44
N ASP A 103 -11.28 -14.49 -7.85
CA ASP A 103 -12.59 -14.50 -8.50
C ASP A 103 -13.45 -13.38 -7.90
N VAL A 104 -13.46 -12.25 -8.61
CA VAL A 104 -14.16 -11.03 -8.18
C VAL A 104 -15.67 -11.25 -8.09
N ALA A 105 -16.27 -11.99 -9.02
CA ALA A 105 -17.72 -12.20 -9.05
C ALA A 105 -18.18 -13.09 -7.89
N THR A 106 -17.42 -14.14 -7.58
CA THR A 106 -17.72 -15.00 -6.43
C THR A 106 -17.53 -14.25 -5.12
N PHE A 107 -16.45 -13.46 -4.98
CA PHE A 107 -16.22 -12.67 -3.77
C PHE A 107 -17.27 -11.56 -3.59
N TYR A 108 -17.71 -10.93 -4.68
CA TYR A 108 -18.82 -9.98 -4.70
C TYR A 108 -20.09 -10.61 -4.12
N ALA A 109 -20.47 -11.80 -4.57
CA ALA A 109 -21.65 -12.51 -4.08
C ALA A 109 -21.56 -12.83 -2.57
N GLN A 110 -20.36 -13.16 -2.08
CA GLN A 110 -20.09 -13.39 -0.65
C GLN A 110 -20.10 -12.10 0.19
N SER A 111 -19.85 -10.95 -0.43
CA SER A 111 -19.68 -9.66 0.24
C SER A 111 -20.95 -8.81 0.32
N THR A 112 -22.10 -9.33 -0.11
CA THR A 112 -23.39 -8.59 -0.17
C THR A 112 -23.92 -8.08 1.17
N HIS A 113 -23.37 -8.59 2.28
CA HIS A 113 -23.65 -8.12 3.65
C HIS A 113 -22.78 -6.91 4.07
N LEU A 114 -21.80 -6.51 3.24
CA LEU A 114 -20.92 -5.37 3.44
C LEU A 114 -21.38 -4.19 2.58
N GLN A 115 -20.77 -3.01 2.81
CA GLN A 115 -21.04 -1.82 2.01
C GLN A 115 -20.21 -1.85 0.71
N ILE A 116 -20.85 -2.29 -0.37
CA ILE A 116 -20.22 -2.50 -1.68
C ILE A 116 -20.96 -1.76 -2.80
N SER A 117 -20.26 -1.45 -3.90
CA SER A 117 -20.89 -1.04 -5.16
C SER A 117 -21.52 -2.24 -5.86
N LYS A 118 -22.18 -2.00 -7.00
CA LYS A 118 -22.46 -3.08 -7.97
C LYS A 118 -21.16 -3.63 -8.55
N LEU A 119 -21.23 -4.83 -9.11
CA LEU A 119 -20.16 -5.38 -9.95
C LEU A 119 -20.10 -4.59 -11.26
N GLU A 120 -18.97 -3.94 -11.50
CA GLU A 120 -18.74 -3.07 -12.65
C GLU A 120 -17.51 -3.56 -13.44
N LYS A 121 -17.16 -2.85 -14.50
CA LYS A 121 -15.94 -3.10 -15.26
C LYS A 121 -15.01 -1.91 -15.28
N THR A 122 -13.73 -2.17 -15.08
CA THR A 122 -12.68 -1.15 -15.18
C THR A 122 -12.58 -0.63 -16.62
N PRO A 123 -11.83 0.47 -16.86
CA PRO A 123 -11.51 0.90 -18.22
C PRO A 123 -10.75 -0.13 -19.07
N GLU A 124 -10.15 -1.16 -18.47
CA GLU A 124 -9.54 -2.33 -19.12
C GLU A 124 -10.55 -3.47 -19.37
N ASN A 125 -11.85 -3.24 -19.12
CA ASN A 125 -12.95 -4.21 -19.26
C ASN A 125 -12.82 -5.43 -18.33
N LYS A 126 -12.12 -5.29 -17.20
CA LYS A 126 -12.02 -6.33 -16.15
C LYS A 126 -13.08 -6.12 -15.06
N PRO A 127 -13.66 -7.19 -14.50
CA PRO A 127 -14.63 -7.08 -13.42
C PRO A 127 -13.96 -6.52 -12.15
N TYR A 128 -14.66 -5.62 -11.47
CA TYR A 128 -14.24 -5.09 -10.18
C TYR A 128 -15.45 -4.55 -9.41
N PHE A 129 -15.30 -4.29 -8.13
CA PHE A 129 -16.27 -3.52 -7.35
C PHE A 129 -15.58 -2.74 -6.23
N TRP A 130 -16.25 -1.70 -5.75
CA TRP A 130 -15.83 -0.90 -4.60
C TRP A 130 -16.37 -1.53 -3.32
N LEU A 131 -15.57 -1.46 -2.26
CA LEU A 131 -15.93 -1.90 -0.92
C LEU A 131 -15.43 -0.88 0.10
N ASN A 132 -16.23 -0.61 1.13
CA ASN A 132 -15.78 0.19 2.28
C ASN A 132 -15.29 -0.72 3.40
N ASP A 133 -14.15 -0.37 3.99
CA ASP A 133 -13.69 -1.02 5.22
C ASP A 133 -14.53 -0.60 6.45
N CYS A 134 -14.19 -1.13 7.62
CA CYS A 134 -14.88 -0.80 8.87
C CYS A 134 -14.76 0.67 9.31
N HIS A 135 -13.91 1.47 8.68
CA HIS A 135 -13.75 2.92 8.91
C HIS A 135 -14.08 3.77 7.68
N GLN A 136 -14.81 3.21 6.71
CA GLN A 136 -15.22 3.91 5.48
C GLN A 136 -14.09 4.27 4.52
N ASN A 137 -12.87 3.73 4.71
CA ASN A 137 -11.84 3.81 3.69
C ASN A 137 -12.24 2.99 2.47
N ARG A 138 -11.88 3.47 1.27
CA ARG A 138 -12.28 2.85 0.01
C ARG A 138 -11.28 1.77 -0.41
N LEU A 139 -11.82 0.63 -0.82
CA LEU A 139 -11.09 -0.49 -1.41
C LEU A 139 -11.69 -0.79 -2.79
N GLN A 140 -10.84 -1.12 -3.76
CA GLN A 140 -11.24 -1.78 -5.00
C GLN A 140 -10.86 -3.25 -4.92
N ILE A 141 -11.82 -4.13 -5.15
CA ILE A 141 -11.54 -5.55 -5.33
C ILE A 141 -11.32 -5.81 -6.81
N VAL A 142 -10.10 -6.21 -7.17
CA VAL A 142 -9.68 -6.33 -8.57
C VAL A 142 -9.06 -7.69 -8.85
N GLU A 143 -9.14 -8.14 -10.11
CA GLU A 143 -8.42 -9.32 -10.56
C GLU A 143 -6.92 -9.06 -10.62
N ASP A 144 -6.13 -10.04 -10.18
CA ASP A 144 -4.70 -10.09 -10.42
C ASP A 144 -4.25 -11.54 -10.63
N ASN A 145 -3.15 -11.75 -11.34
CA ASN A 145 -2.63 -13.09 -11.68
C ASN A 145 -1.30 -13.45 -11.00
N SER A 146 -0.76 -12.60 -10.12
CA SER A 146 0.54 -12.83 -9.47
C SER A 146 0.42 -13.43 -8.07
N TRP A 147 -0.01 -14.69 -7.99
CA TRP A 147 -0.30 -15.34 -6.70
C TRP A 147 0.91 -16.08 -6.12
N PHE A 148 1.05 -16.05 -4.79
CA PHE A 148 2.10 -16.80 -4.09
C PHE A 148 1.65 -18.22 -3.76
N LYS A 149 0.60 -18.40 -2.95
CA LYS A 149 -0.03 -19.70 -2.67
C LYS A 149 -1.49 -19.56 -2.24
N PRO A 150 -2.35 -20.56 -2.48
CA PRO A 150 -3.71 -20.55 -1.91
C PRO A 150 -3.69 -20.39 -0.38
N ASN A 151 -4.56 -19.54 0.16
CA ASN A 151 -4.66 -19.26 1.61
C ASN A 151 -6.03 -19.61 2.22
N GLY A 152 -6.97 -20.10 1.41
CA GLY A 152 -8.36 -20.39 1.79
C GLY A 152 -9.34 -19.21 1.63
N HIS A 153 -8.88 -18.05 1.19
CA HIS A 153 -9.69 -16.88 0.86
C HIS A 153 -9.62 -16.60 -0.64
N LEU A 154 -10.63 -15.89 -1.17
CA LEU A 154 -10.62 -15.42 -2.56
C LEU A 154 -9.75 -14.17 -2.73
N THR A 155 -9.41 -13.47 -1.65
CA THR A 155 -8.59 -12.27 -1.65
C THR A 155 -7.15 -12.55 -1.22
N GLY A 156 -6.24 -11.74 -1.76
CA GLY A 156 -4.87 -11.61 -1.29
C GLY A 156 -4.62 -10.29 -0.56
N GLY A 157 -3.38 -9.82 -0.63
CA GLY A 157 -2.97 -8.52 -0.12
C GLY A 157 -3.20 -7.39 -1.11
N ILE A 158 -2.57 -6.26 -0.82
CA ILE A 158 -2.67 -5.04 -1.61
C ILE A 158 -1.83 -5.20 -2.88
N CYS A 159 -2.45 -5.08 -4.05
CA CYS A 159 -1.74 -5.09 -5.34
C CYS A 159 -1.61 -3.70 -5.95
N GLY A 160 -2.21 -2.67 -5.34
CA GLY A 160 -2.18 -1.33 -5.91
C GLY A 160 -2.90 -0.29 -5.08
N VAL A 161 -2.92 0.93 -5.60
CA VAL A 161 -3.66 2.06 -5.03
C VAL A 161 -4.26 2.94 -6.11
N VAL A 162 -5.27 3.72 -5.73
CA VAL A 162 -5.80 4.85 -6.50
C VAL A 162 -5.30 6.13 -5.83
N ILE A 163 -4.60 7.00 -6.57
CA ILE A 163 -4.02 8.25 -6.06
C ILE A 163 -4.62 9.41 -6.86
N GLY A 164 -5.17 10.40 -6.16
CA GLY A 164 -5.53 11.65 -6.79
C GLY A 164 -4.31 12.54 -6.97
N VAL A 165 -4.17 13.14 -8.14
CA VAL A 165 -3.02 14.00 -8.49
C VAL A 165 -3.51 15.28 -9.18
N SER A 166 -2.80 16.38 -8.99
CA SER A 166 -3.15 17.65 -9.63
C SER A 166 -2.73 17.68 -11.11
N ASN A 167 -1.67 16.94 -11.45
CA ASN A 167 -1.12 16.86 -12.80
C ASN A 167 -0.49 15.49 -13.05
N ILE A 168 -1.08 14.72 -13.95
CA ILE A 168 -0.62 13.37 -14.28
C ILE A 168 0.79 13.38 -14.88
N GLU A 169 1.16 14.33 -15.73
CA GLU A 169 2.51 14.39 -16.33
C GLU A 169 3.61 14.51 -15.26
N LYS A 170 3.37 15.30 -14.20
CA LYS A 170 4.31 15.40 -13.08
C LYS A 170 4.36 14.11 -12.28
N ALA A 171 3.21 13.49 -12.02
CA ALA A 171 3.14 12.23 -11.29
C ALA A 171 3.83 11.08 -12.05
N LEU A 172 3.71 11.04 -13.39
CA LEU A 172 4.38 10.06 -14.25
C LEU A 172 5.91 10.10 -14.10
N LYS A 173 6.51 11.28 -13.90
CA LYS A 173 7.96 11.39 -13.63
C LYS A 173 8.40 10.61 -12.41
N LEU A 174 7.56 10.57 -11.36
CA LEU A 174 7.85 9.75 -10.19
C LEU A 174 7.54 8.28 -10.48
N TYR A 175 6.27 7.96 -10.73
CA TYR A 175 5.81 6.57 -10.71
C TYR A 175 6.33 5.75 -11.91
N ALA A 176 6.32 6.32 -13.11
CA ALA A 176 6.81 5.63 -14.31
C ALA A 176 8.32 5.80 -14.47
N ASP A 177 8.84 7.03 -14.56
CA ASP A 177 10.25 7.24 -14.94
C ASP A 177 11.21 6.87 -13.79
N THR A 178 10.92 7.34 -12.57
CA THR A 178 11.78 7.14 -11.40
C THR A 178 11.58 5.75 -10.77
N LEU A 179 10.35 5.33 -10.53
CA LEU A 179 10.03 4.07 -9.86
C LEU A 179 9.84 2.87 -10.80
N GLN A 180 9.79 3.09 -12.12
CA GLN A 180 9.67 2.03 -13.15
C GLN A 180 8.41 1.18 -12.99
N ILE A 181 7.30 1.86 -12.69
CA ILE A 181 5.94 1.33 -12.83
C ILE A 181 5.40 1.90 -14.15
N ASP A 182 5.84 1.34 -15.27
CA ASP A 182 5.89 2.03 -16.56
C ASP A 182 4.95 1.45 -17.63
N GLU A 183 4.30 0.31 -17.39
CA GLU A 183 3.26 -0.20 -18.31
C GLU A 183 1.99 0.64 -18.17
N ILE A 184 1.74 1.56 -19.11
CA ILE A 184 0.47 2.26 -19.21
C ILE A 184 -0.59 1.28 -19.73
N VAL A 185 -1.47 0.85 -18.83
CA VAL A 185 -2.57 -0.08 -19.14
C VAL A 185 -3.70 0.65 -19.84
N TYR A 186 -4.01 1.85 -19.36
CA TYR A 186 -4.90 2.79 -20.02
C TYR A 186 -4.56 4.22 -19.61
N ASP A 187 -4.84 5.15 -20.51
CA ASP A 187 -4.92 6.59 -20.27
C ASP A 187 -6.22 7.06 -20.92
N LYS A 188 -7.23 7.37 -20.10
CA LYS A 188 -8.56 7.77 -20.59
C LYS A 188 -9.01 9.04 -19.90
N THR A 189 -9.63 9.91 -20.68
CA THR A 189 -10.26 11.14 -20.20
C THR A 189 -11.74 11.12 -20.53
N GLY A 190 -12.58 11.47 -19.57
CA GLY A 190 -14.02 11.54 -19.77
C GLY A 190 -14.81 11.43 -18.47
N VAL A 191 -16.10 11.12 -18.64
CA VAL A 191 -17.00 10.71 -17.56
C VAL A 191 -17.05 9.18 -17.53
N PHE A 192 -17.14 8.59 -16.35
CA PHE A 192 -17.10 7.14 -16.21
C PHE A 192 -18.26 6.62 -15.35
N GLU A 193 -19.06 5.72 -15.92
CA GLU A 193 -20.25 5.14 -15.27
C GLU A 193 -19.89 4.24 -14.06
N ASP A 194 -18.72 3.59 -14.11
CA ASP A 194 -18.15 2.72 -13.06
C ASP A 194 -17.85 3.48 -11.74
N LEU A 195 -17.98 4.81 -11.75
CA LEU A 195 -17.77 5.68 -10.59
C LEU A 195 -19.07 6.12 -9.90
N THR A 196 -20.20 5.51 -10.23
CA THR A 196 -21.52 5.88 -9.65
C THR A 196 -21.54 5.74 -8.13
N PHE A 197 -20.96 4.67 -7.59
CA PHE A 197 -20.87 4.42 -6.13
C PHE A 197 -20.09 5.51 -5.37
N LEU A 198 -19.19 6.22 -6.06
CA LEU A 198 -18.40 7.31 -5.49
C LEU A 198 -19.08 8.68 -5.69
N ASN A 199 -20.31 8.71 -6.21
CA ASN A 199 -21.00 9.94 -6.62
C ASN A 199 -20.19 10.80 -7.61
N ALA A 200 -19.34 10.16 -8.42
CA ALA A 200 -18.41 10.84 -9.33
C ALA A 200 -18.74 10.63 -10.82
N HIS A 201 -19.80 9.89 -11.14
CA HIS A 201 -20.21 9.55 -12.52
C HIS A 201 -20.72 10.73 -13.37
N GLN A 202 -20.75 11.96 -12.85
CA GLN A 202 -21.13 13.17 -13.59
C GLN A 202 -19.94 14.13 -13.79
N GLN A 203 -18.79 13.85 -13.16
CA GLN A 203 -17.59 14.66 -13.27
C GLN A 203 -16.63 14.06 -14.30
N ARG A 204 -15.84 14.91 -14.96
CA ARG A 204 -14.77 14.46 -15.84
C ARG A 204 -13.46 14.26 -15.07
N PHE A 205 -12.80 13.17 -15.40
CA PHE A 205 -11.47 12.83 -14.90
C PHE A 205 -10.56 12.45 -16.07
N ARG A 206 -9.26 12.59 -15.87
CA ARG A 206 -8.28 11.77 -16.56
C ARG A 206 -7.81 10.67 -15.61
N ARG A 207 -7.83 9.42 -16.07
CA ARG A 207 -7.42 8.23 -15.33
C ARG A 207 -6.29 7.55 -16.08
N VAL A 208 -5.15 7.36 -15.42
CA VAL A 208 -4.01 6.62 -15.95
C VAL A 208 -3.68 5.47 -15.02
N LEU A 209 -3.75 4.24 -15.51
CA LEU A 209 -3.31 3.06 -14.77
C LEU A 209 -1.92 2.65 -15.22
N LEU A 210 -0.98 2.72 -14.29
CA LEU A 210 0.36 2.17 -14.42
C LEU A 210 0.42 0.78 -13.82
N ARG A 211 1.12 -0.13 -14.48
CA ARG A 211 1.35 -1.49 -14.02
C ARG A 211 2.83 -1.81 -14.02
N LYS A 212 3.26 -2.55 -13.00
CA LYS A 212 4.55 -3.24 -12.96
C LYS A 212 4.27 -4.71 -12.74
N LYS A 213 4.80 -5.55 -13.65
CA LYS A 213 4.73 -7.00 -13.50
C LYS A 213 5.71 -7.47 -12.42
N MET A 214 5.33 -8.55 -11.75
CA MET A 214 6.17 -9.23 -10.76
C MET A 214 7.58 -9.46 -11.30
N GLY A 215 8.56 -8.83 -10.65
CA GLY A 215 9.96 -8.86 -11.05
C GLY A 215 10.68 -10.18 -10.73
N LYS A 216 11.89 -10.32 -11.29
CA LYS A 216 12.82 -11.43 -10.99
C LYS A 216 13.85 -11.06 -9.93
N MET A 217 13.75 -9.86 -9.37
CA MET A 217 14.65 -9.31 -8.35
C MET A 217 13.85 -8.92 -7.10
N GLY A 218 14.53 -8.80 -5.96
CA GLY A 218 13.94 -8.56 -4.65
C GLY A 218 13.65 -9.86 -3.89
N ALA A 219 13.95 -9.88 -2.58
CA ALA A 219 13.81 -11.06 -1.75
C ALA A 219 12.37 -11.60 -1.68
N PHE A 220 11.40 -10.69 -1.68
CA PHE A 220 9.99 -11.00 -1.50
C PHE A 220 9.14 -10.79 -2.76
N SER A 221 9.75 -10.60 -3.94
CA SER A 221 8.98 -10.26 -5.15
C SER A 221 7.90 -11.28 -5.50
N GLN A 222 8.15 -12.57 -5.25
CA GLN A 222 7.16 -13.65 -5.45
C GLN A 222 5.97 -13.57 -4.50
N LEU A 223 6.16 -12.96 -3.32
CA LEU A 223 5.06 -12.68 -2.39
C LEU A 223 4.33 -11.41 -2.80
N LEU A 224 5.05 -10.32 -3.08
CA LEU A 224 4.44 -9.00 -3.32
C LEU A 224 3.68 -8.95 -4.66
N GLY A 225 4.21 -9.61 -5.70
CA GLY A 225 3.54 -9.73 -6.99
C GLY A 225 3.58 -8.48 -7.86
N ASN A 226 2.54 -8.31 -8.67
CA ASN A 226 2.34 -7.15 -9.53
C ASN A 226 1.98 -5.91 -8.71
N VAL A 227 2.23 -4.74 -9.29
CA VAL A 227 1.85 -3.44 -8.74
C VAL A 227 0.97 -2.69 -9.72
N GLU A 228 -0.08 -2.06 -9.23
CA GLU A 228 -0.95 -1.16 -9.97
C GLU A 228 -1.08 0.22 -9.28
N ILE A 229 -0.79 1.29 -10.01
CA ILE A 229 -1.00 2.66 -9.53
C ILE A 229 -1.98 3.34 -10.50
N GLU A 230 -3.20 3.63 -10.03
CA GLU A 230 -4.17 4.41 -10.80
C GLU A 230 -4.08 5.88 -10.39
N LEU A 231 -3.56 6.71 -11.27
CA LEU A 231 -3.51 8.16 -11.13
C LEU A 231 -4.81 8.76 -11.63
N VAL A 232 -5.45 9.61 -10.81
CA VAL A 232 -6.72 10.26 -11.15
C VAL A 232 -6.59 11.76 -10.99
N GLN A 233 -6.84 12.48 -12.08
CA GLN A 233 -6.85 13.94 -12.09
C GLN A 233 -8.28 14.44 -12.31
N ALA A 234 -8.82 15.18 -11.34
CA ALA A 234 -10.11 15.85 -11.47
C ALA A 234 -10.00 17.03 -12.46
N LEU A 235 -10.93 17.12 -13.41
CA LEU A 235 -10.88 18.14 -14.47
C LEU A 235 -11.92 19.24 -14.32
N ASP A 236 -13.00 18.98 -13.58
CA ASP A 236 -14.13 19.89 -13.43
C ASP A 236 -14.19 20.57 -12.04
N ARG A 237 -13.20 20.29 -11.17
CA ARG A 237 -13.09 20.91 -9.84
C ARG A 237 -11.64 21.02 -9.40
N ALA A 238 -11.39 21.93 -8.47
CA ALA A 238 -10.14 21.94 -7.73
C ALA A 238 -10.11 20.77 -6.72
N PRO A 239 -9.07 19.93 -6.71
CA PRO A 239 -8.94 18.85 -5.74
C PRO A 239 -8.49 19.39 -4.38
N ARG A 240 -8.84 18.68 -3.30
CA ARG A 240 -8.38 18.97 -1.93
C ARG A 240 -7.31 17.99 -1.52
N GLN A 241 -6.44 18.37 -0.59
CA GLN A 241 -5.52 17.44 0.06
C GLN A 241 -6.31 16.51 0.99
N ILE A 242 -6.25 15.19 0.78
CA ILE A 242 -6.99 14.23 1.62
C ILE A 242 -6.57 14.38 3.09
N PHE A 243 -5.28 14.65 3.34
CA PHE A 243 -4.70 14.85 4.68
C PHE A 243 -4.61 16.31 5.13
N GLU A 244 -5.36 17.22 4.51
CA GLU A 244 -5.39 18.64 4.89
C GLU A 244 -5.61 18.81 6.41
N ASN A 245 -4.71 19.55 7.08
CA ASN A 245 -4.73 19.83 8.52
C ASN A 245 -4.63 18.60 9.44
N ARG A 246 -3.99 17.52 8.97
CA ARG A 246 -3.82 16.26 9.72
C ARG A 246 -2.37 15.79 9.66
N ASP A 247 -1.96 15.07 10.71
CA ASP A 247 -0.62 14.50 10.86
C ASP A 247 -0.55 13.10 10.25
N TRP A 248 0.65 12.64 9.92
CA TRP A 248 0.91 11.23 9.64
C TRP A 248 0.56 10.37 10.85
N GLY A 249 -0.31 9.37 10.66
CA GLY A 249 -0.93 8.56 11.71
C GLY A 249 -2.38 8.94 12.04
N ASP A 250 -2.88 10.08 11.54
CA ASP A 250 -4.32 10.40 11.53
C ASP A 250 -5.10 9.49 10.58
N ALA A 251 -6.43 9.45 10.72
CA ALA A 251 -7.24 8.38 10.15
C ALA A 251 -7.24 8.34 8.61
N GLY A 252 -6.97 7.19 8.00
CA GLY A 252 -6.92 7.01 6.54
C GLY A 252 -5.57 6.46 6.04
N PHE A 253 -5.33 6.52 4.73
CA PHE A 253 -4.10 5.98 4.12
C PHE A 253 -2.92 6.96 4.25
N ILE A 254 -1.99 6.67 5.16
CA ILE A 254 -0.95 7.64 5.58
C ILE A 254 0.31 7.59 4.72
N HIS A 255 0.59 6.47 4.02
CA HIS A 255 1.69 6.35 3.06
C HIS A 255 1.55 5.12 2.17
N LEU A 256 2.21 5.11 1.00
CA LEU A 256 2.40 3.93 0.15
C LEU A 256 3.85 3.46 0.26
N CYS A 257 4.09 2.21 0.65
CA CYS A 257 5.43 1.68 0.82
C CYS A 257 5.83 0.69 -0.29
N PHE A 258 7.01 0.89 -0.87
CA PHE A 258 7.64 -0.05 -1.79
C PHE A 258 8.81 -0.80 -1.14
N ASP A 259 8.93 -2.09 -1.46
CA ASP A 259 10.10 -2.89 -1.09
C ASP A 259 11.30 -2.49 -1.96
N ALA A 260 12.28 -1.85 -1.33
CA ALA A 260 13.51 -1.42 -1.99
C ALA A 260 14.53 -2.56 -2.05
N ILE A 261 15.17 -2.70 -3.21
CA ILE A 261 16.18 -3.74 -3.47
C ILE A 261 17.60 -3.23 -3.15
N ASP A 262 17.84 -1.95 -3.39
CA ASP A 262 19.09 -1.24 -3.09
C ASP A 262 18.75 0.21 -2.75
N MET A 263 18.75 0.54 -1.46
CA MET A 263 18.30 1.84 -0.98
C MET A 263 19.22 3.00 -1.43
N ASP A 264 20.53 2.75 -1.55
CA ASP A 264 21.50 3.79 -1.93
C ASP A 264 21.38 4.15 -3.43
N GLN A 265 21.23 3.14 -4.29
CA GLN A 265 20.94 3.38 -5.71
C GLN A 265 19.57 4.02 -5.91
N LEU A 266 18.56 3.59 -5.15
CA LEU A 266 17.22 4.18 -5.19
C LEU A 266 17.26 5.66 -4.80
N LYS A 267 17.94 6.00 -3.70
CA LYS A 267 18.16 7.39 -3.27
C LYS A 267 18.81 8.22 -4.38
N THR A 268 19.91 7.74 -4.94
CA THR A 268 20.62 8.43 -6.03
C THR A 268 19.71 8.67 -7.23
N LYS A 269 18.88 7.68 -7.60
CA LYS A 269 17.94 7.80 -8.72
C LYS A 269 16.83 8.81 -8.41
N CYS A 270 16.24 8.76 -7.21
CA CYS A 270 15.19 9.69 -6.79
C CYS A 270 15.72 11.14 -6.76
N GLU A 271 16.90 11.37 -6.18
CA GLU A 271 17.54 12.70 -6.14
C GLU A 271 17.81 13.25 -7.54
N ALA A 272 18.33 12.42 -8.46
CA ALA A 272 18.59 12.81 -9.84
C ALA A 272 17.31 13.19 -10.62
N ASN A 273 16.14 12.70 -10.19
CA ASN A 273 14.84 13.01 -10.80
C ASN A 273 14.05 14.07 -10.01
N GLY A 274 14.65 14.68 -8.98
CA GLY A 274 14.05 15.78 -8.20
C GLY A 274 13.17 15.32 -7.02
N PHE A 275 13.25 14.05 -6.62
CA PHE A 275 12.50 13.48 -5.49
C PHE A 275 13.45 13.19 -4.33
N LEU A 276 13.75 14.22 -3.52
CA LEU A 276 14.68 14.10 -2.39
C LEU A 276 14.07 13.28 -1.24
N PHE A 277 14.91 12.47 -0.58
CA PHE A 277 14.49 11.80 0.65
C PHE A 277 14.22 12.83 1.76
N THR A 278 13.00 12.81 2.29
CA THR A 278 12.54 13.73 3.34
C THR A 278 12.75 13.18 4.74
N VAL A 279 12.74 11.84 4.87
CA VAL A 279 13.10 11.07 6.05
C VAL A 279 13.98 9.90 5.58
N ASP A 280 15.04 9.59 6.31
CA ASP A 280 15.92 8.45 6.02
C ASP A 280 16.45 7.93 7.36
N SER A 281 16.20 6.67 7.68
CA SER A 281 16.74 6.06 8.91
C SER A 281 18.26 5.92 8.86
N ALA A 282 18.87 6.05 7.66
CA ALA A 282 20.28 5.93 7.29
C ALA A 282 20.90 4.54 7.55
N ASN A 283 20.54 3.92 8.68
CA ASN A 283 20.99 2.63 9.13
C ASN A 283 19.78 1.70 9.35
N THR A 284 20.09 0.44 9.70
CA THR A 284 19.08 -0.52 10.12
C THR A 284 18.29 0.02 11.31
N PHE A 285 16.99 0.17 11.12
CA PHE A 285 15.99 0.48 12.14
C PHE A 285 15.35 -0.82 12.65
N ASP A 286 15.25 -0.96 13.96
CA ASP A 286 14.66 -2.13 14.62
C ASP A 286 13.16 -1.90 14.84
N MET A 287 12.35 -2.86 14.39
CA MET A 287 10.89 -2.89 14.55
C MET A 287 10.47 -4.12 15.38
N GLY A 288 11.31 -4.50 16.34
CA GLY A 288 11.12 -5.63 17.25
C GLY A 288 11.39 -6.97 16.57
N GLU A 289 10.43 -7.42 15.75
CA GLU A 289 10.47 -8.73 15.10
C GLU A 289 11.03 -8.67 13.66
N ALA A 290 11.10 -7.47 13.09
CA ALA A 290 11.68 -7.19 11.79
C ALA A 290 12.67 -6.01 11.90
N ALA A 291 13.60 -5.90 10.95
CA ALA A 291 14.49 -4.75 10.88
C ALA A 291 14.81 -4.42 9.43
N GLY A 292 15.03 -3.14 9.12
CA GLY A 292 15.29 -2.65 7.77
C GLY A 292 15.74 -1.19 7.77
N ARG A 293 16.19 -0.67 6.63
CA ARG A 293 16.31 0.79 6.45
C ARG A 293 15.02 1.29 5.84
N PHE A 294 14.47 2.38 6.35
CA PHE A 294 13.30 3.02 5.75
C PHE A 294 13.59 4.46 5.38
N SER A 295 12.88 4.95 4.37
CA SER A 295 12.98 6.33 3.92
C SER A 295 11.66 6.80 3.32
N TYR A 296 11.47 8.11 3.22
CA TYR A 296 10.30 8.73 2.61
C TYR A 296 10.71 9.72 1.53
N ILE A 297 9.88 9.81 0.50
CA ILE A 297 9.79 10.96 -0.41
C ILE A 297 8.35 11.47 -0.43
N GLU A 298 8.15 12.64 -1.03
CA GLU A 298 6.83 13.18 -1.37
C GLU A 298 6.65 13.07 -2.89
N ASP A 299 5.46 12.66 -3.33
CA ASP A 299 5.05 12.84 -4.73
C ASP A 299 4.86 14.35 -5.05
N PRO A 300 4.62 14.74 -6.32
CA PRO A 300 4.44 16.15 -6.68
C PRO A 300 3.32 16.89 -5.95
N ASP A 301 2.39 16.15 -5.34
CA ASP A 301 1.23 16.67 -4.62
C ASP A 301 1.35 16.46 -3.10
N GLY A 302 2.48 15.94 -2.59
CA GLY A 302 2.74 15.74 -1.17
C GLY A 302 2.30 14.37 -0.62
N THR A 303 1.85 13.44 -1.47
CA THR A 303 1.56 12.06 -1.05
C THR A 303 2.85 11.40 -0.57
N LEU A 304 2.81 10.80 0.62
CA LEU A 304 3.98 10.15 1.19
C LEU A 304 4.22 8.77 0.56
N ILE A 305 5.42 8.61 0.00
CA ILE A 305 5.91 7.35 -0.55
C ILE A 305 7.07 6.87 0.33
N GLU A 306 6.86 5.74 1.00
CA GLU A 306 7.87 5.07 1.80
C GLU A 306 8.64 4.05 0.96
N PHE A 307 9.92 3.87 1.30
CA PHE A 307 10.73 2.76 0.83
C PHE A 307 11.29 2.01 2.02
N VAL A 308 11.20 0.69 1.99
CA VAL A 308 11.81 -0.17 3.02
C VAL A 308 12.74 -1.19 2.36
N GLU A 309 14.01 -1.14 2.75
CA GLU A 309 14.98 -2.19 2.48
C GLU A 309 15.03 -3.14 3.68
N THR A 310 14.45 -4.33 3.49
CA THR A 310 14.34 -5.31 4.58
C THR A 310 15.70 -5.95 4.86
N HIS A 311 16.12 -5.96 6.13
CA HIS A 311 17.37 -6.58 6.58
C HIS A 311 17.16 -7.87 7.36
N LYS A 312 16.04 -7.98 8.08
CA LYS A 312 15.71 -9.10 8.97
C LYS A 312 14.22 -9.34 9.01
N VAL A 313 13.79 -10.60 8.86
CA VAL A 313 12.39 -11.04 9.03
C VAL A 313 12.29 -12.28 9.92
N PRO A 314 11.16 -12.49 10.63
CA PRO A 314 10.97 -13.66 11.48
C PRO A 314 10.71 -14.92 10.65
N ILE A 315 11.33 -16.05 11.02
CA ILE A 315 10.98 -17.40 10.52
C ILE A 315 10.04 -18.06 11.51
N LEU A 316 10.43 -18.14 12.78
CA LEU A 316 9.63 -18.72 13.86
C LEU A 316 9.82 -17.88 15.13
N LYS A 317 8.89 -16.93 15.33
CA LYS A 317 8.92 -15.93 16.41
C LYS A 317 9.12 -16.56 17.79
N LYS A 318 8.36 -17.62 18.09
CA LYS A 318 8.40 -18.32 19.40
C LYS A 318 9.76 -18.91 19.76
N LEU A 319 10.60 -19.23 18.76
CA LEU A 319 11.95 -19.77 18.98
C LEU A 319 13.05 -18.72 18.72
N GLY A 320 12.70 -17.46 18.48
CA GLY A 320 13.67 -16.41 18.15
C GLY A 320 14.44 -16.65 16.85
N LEU A 321 13.89 -17.43 15.91
CA LEU A 321 14.54 -17.73 14.64
C LEU A 321 14.19 -16.67 13.59
N PHE A 322 15.22 -16.03 13.04
CA PHE A 322 15.10 -14.95 12.06
C PHE A 322 15.96 -15.23 10.81
N LEU A 323 15.49 -14.73 9.68
CA LEU A 323 16.27 -14.67 8.45
C LEU A 323 16.94 -13.31 8.34
N ASN A 324 18.27 -13.28 8.35
CA ASN A 324 19.03 -12.08 8.00
C ASN A 324 19.28 -12.07 6.49
N ILE A 325 18.78 -11.04 5.81
CA ILE A 325 18.93 -10.87 4.36
C ILE A 325 19.82 -9.68 3.98
N LYS A 326 20.29 -8.88 4.95
CA LYS A 326 21.16 -7.71 4.70
C LYS A 326 22.44 -8.08 3.96
N ASN A 327 23.08 -9.18 4.35
CA ASN A 327 24.37 -9.61 3.80
C ASN A 327 24.23 -10.58 2.61
N ARG A 328 23.05 -10.65 2.01
CA ARG A 328 22.75 -11.60 0.96
C ARG A 328 23.42 -11.15 -0.35
N LYS A 329 24.34 -11.97 -0.87
CA LYS A 329 25.09 -11.69 -2.11
C LYS A 329 24.25 -11.70 -3.40
N SER A 330 22.94 -11.93 -3.31
CA SER A 330 22.06 -12.13 -4.45
C SER A 330 20.73 -11.40 -4.21
N GLN A 331 20.37 -10.57 -5.17
CA GLN A 331 19.09 -9.86 -5.21
C GLN A 331 17.97 -10.71 -5.85
N LYS A 332 18.19 -12.01 -6.13
CA LYS A 332 17.14 -12.91 -6.62
C LYS A 332 16.01 -13.08 -5.58
N PRO A 333 14.87 -13.69 -5.92
CA PRO A 333 13.85 -14.00 -4.92
C PRO A 333 14.36 -15.04 -3.92
N LEU A 334 13.83 -15.00 -2.70
CA LEU A 334 14.00 -16.10 -1.76
C LEU A 334 13.24 -17.34 -2.26
N PRO A 335 13.73 -18.55 -1.98
CA PRO A 335 12.95 -19.76 -2.24
C PRO A 335 11.57 -19.72 -1.59
N ASN A 336 10.53 -20.16 -2.30
CA ASN A 336 9.14 -20.09 -1.83
C ASN A 336 8.91 -20.83 -0.50
N TRP A 337 9.69 -21.87 -0.20
CA TRP A 337 9.59 -22.58 1.07
C TRP A 337 10.05 -21.70 2.26
N MET A 338 11.05 -20.82 2.05
CA MET A 338 11.52 -19.88 3.06
C MET A 338 10.50 -18.77 3.29
N VAL A 339 9.98 -18.17 2.22
CA VAL A 339 8.94 -17.13 2.34
C VAL A 339 7.67 -17.72 2.98
N SER A 340 7.38 -18.99 2.72
CA SER A 340 6.24 -19.69 3.32
C SER A 340 6.30 -19.81 4.84
N THR A 341 7.47 -19.70 5.48
CA THR A 341 7.59 -19.77 6.95
C THR A 341 6.98 -18.54 7.62
N LEU A 342 6.87 -17.40 6.94
CA LEU A 342 6.13 -16.24 7.45
C LEU A 342 4.70 -16.63 7.86
N GLY A 343 4.08 -17.53 7.11
CA GLY A 343 2.73 -18.02 7.38
C GLY A 343 2.56 -18.85 8.66
N TRP A 344 3.65 -19.20 9.35
CA TRP A 344 3.57 -19.91 10.64
C TRP A 344 3.05 -19.03 11.78
N SER A 345 3.10 -17.70 11.64
CA SER A 345 2.46 -16.77 12.57
C SER A 345 0.97 -16.52 12.30
N LYS A 346 0.37 -17.22 11.31
CA LYS A 346 -1.04 -17.03 10.93
C LYS A 346 -1.97 -17.10 12.14
N VAL A 347 -2.78 -16.07 12.30
CA VAL A 347 -3.87 -16.02 13.29
C VAL A 347 -5.10 -16.68 12.67
N LYS A 348 -5.77 -17.54 13.45
CA LYS A 348 -7.06 -18.13 13.10
C LYS A 348 -8.14 -17.41 13.90
N ASP A 349 -9.26 -17.12 13.24
CA ASP A 349 -10.43 -16.52 13.88
C ASP A 349 -11.40 -17.58 14.44
#